data_AF-A0A7W5LZL7-F1
#
_entry.id   AF-A0A7W5LZL7-F1
#
_cell.length_a   1.000
_cell.length_b   1.000
_cell.length_c   1.000
_cell.angle_alpha   90.00
_cell.angle_beta   90.00
_cell.angle_gamma   90.00
#
_symmetry.space_group_name_H-M   'P 1'
#
loop_
_entity.id
_entity.type
_entity.pdbx_description
1 polymer ?
#
loop_
_entity_poly.entity_id
_entity_poly.type
_entity_poly.pdbx_seq_one_letter_code
_entity_poly.pdbx_strand_id
1 'polypeptide(L)' 'MARKTAAALTSPTDKAIYVIAERAPPYIAGERVGDRKEIELTEHQARAELLAGHILPKPVASDA' A
#
# COMPACT_ATOMS: atom_id res chain seq x y z
N MET A 1 -9.82 9.91 26.66
CA MET A 1 -10.26 9.81 25.25
C MET A 1 -9.59 10.94 24.47
N ALA A 2 -8.39 10.73 23.90
CA ALA A 2 -7.72 11.73 23.08
C ALA A 2 -7.22 11.06 21.79
N ARG A 3 -7.68 11.60 20.65
CA ARG A 3 -7.43 11.10 19.29
C ARG A 3 -5.93 11.11 19.01
N LYS A 4 -5.34 9.94 18.83
CA LYS A 4 -4.00 9.83 18.25
C LYS A 4 -4.19 9.78 16.74
N THR A 5 -4.01 10.93 16.11
CA THR A 5 -3.84 11.06 14.67
C THR A 5 -2.87 9.99 14.21
N ALA A 6 -3.32 9.11 13.32
CA ALA A 6 -2.49 8.15 12.63
C ALA A 6 -1.48 8.95 11.81
N ALA A 7 -0.29 9.16 12.38
CA ALA A 7 0.85 9.55 11.60
C ALA A 7 1.18 8.31 10.74
N ALA A 8 0.63 8.29 9.53
CA ALA A 8 1.23 7.56 8.43
C ALA A 8 2.74 7.84 8.52
N LEU A 9 3.55 6.79 8.57
CA LEU A 9 4.99 6.91 8.47
C LEU A 9 5.27 7.55 7.12
N THR A 10 5.31 8.89 7.11
CA THR A 10 5.71 9.71 6.00
C THR A 10 7.21 9.54 5.89
N SER A 11 7.59 8.46 5.19
CA SER A 11 8.72 8.56 4.26
C SER A 11 8.61 9.91 3.55
N PRO A 12 9.70 10.66 3.29
CA PRO A 12 9.67 12.03 2.77
C PRO A 12 9.18 12.14 1.30
N THR A 13 8.32 11.24 0.88
CA THR A 13 7.60 11.15 -0.38
C THR A 13 6.30 10.43 -0.03
N ASP A 14 5.12 11.01 -0.27
CA ASP A 14 3.77 10.52 0.11
C ASP A 14 3.41 9.12 -0.43
N LYS A 15 4.18 8.10 -0.05
CA LYS A 15 4.05 6.71 -0.45
C LYS A 15 3.73 5.87 0.78
N ALA A 16 2.76 4.98 0.61
CA ALA A 16 2.38 4.00 1.61
C ALA A 16 2.73 2.59 1.11
N ILE A 17 3.00 1.69 2.06
CA ILE A 17 3.26 0.28 1.76
C ILE A 17 1.92 -0.45 1.62
N TYR A 18 1.76 -1.12 0.49
CA TYR A 18 0.62 -1.98 0.19
C TYR A 18 1.08 -3.42 0.00
N VAL A 19 0.23 -4.36 0.37
CA VAL A 19 0.41 -5.78 0.12
C VAL A 19 -0.08 -6.09 -1.29
N ILE A 20 0.74 -6.82 -2.05
CA ILE A 20 0.40 -7.26 -3.39
C ILE A 20 -0.53 -8.46 -3.28
N ALA A 21 -1.70 -8.39 -3.92
CA ALA A 21 -2.64 -9.50 -3.95
C ALA A 21 -2.09 -10.64 -4.80
N GLU A 22 -2.43 -11.89 -4.48
CA GLU A 22 -1.97 -13.06 -5.25
C GLU A 22 -2.42 -13.04 -6.71
N ARG A 23 -3.55 -12.37 -7.00
CA ARG A 23 -4.11 -12.18 -8.34
C ARG A 23 -3.57 -10.93 -9.05
N ALA A 24 -2.61 -10.22 -8.46
CA ALA A 24 -2.12 -8.97 -9.01
C ALA A 24 -1.35 -9.21 -10.32
N PRO A 25 -1.43 -8.26 -11.27
CA PRO A 25 -0.59 -8.29 -12.45
C PRO A 25 0.91 -8.14 -12.08
N PRO A 26 1.83 -8.57 -12.96
CA PRO A 26 3.27 -8.43 -12.73
C PRO A 26 3.77 -6.98 -12.69
N TYR A 27 2.93 -6.02 -13.08
CA TYR A 27 3.17 -4.58 -13.01
C TYR A 27 2.01 -3.88 -12.31
N ILE A 28 2.31 -3.08 -11.29
CA ILE A 28 1.34 -2.31 -10.51
C ILE A 28 1.76 -0.84 -10.58
N ALA A 29 0.89 0.05 -11.03
CA ALA A 29 1.19 1.47 -11.24
C ALA A 29 2.47 1.74 -12.06
N GLY A 30 2.81 0.84 -13.00
CA GLY A 30 4.02 0.93 -13.82
C GLY A 30 5.29 0.37 -13.18
N GLU A 31 5.25 -0.07 -11.93
CA GLU A 31 6.36 -0.74 -11.25
C GLU A 31 6.24 -2.25 -11.34
N ARG A 32 7.34 -2.93 -11.66
CA ARG A 32 7.38 -4.40 -11.75
C ARG A 32 7.43 -5.01 -10.35
N VAL A 33 6.41 -5.79 -10.00
CA VAL A 33 6.29 -6.42 -8.69
C VAL A 33 6.96 -7.78 -8.60
N GLY A 34 6.98 -8.59 -9.67
CA GLY A 34 7.63 -9.91 -9.66
C GLY A 34 7.15 -10.76 -8.47
N ASP A 35 8.09 -11.30 -7.68
CA ASP A 35 7.80 -12.10 -6.48
C ASP A 35 7.69 -11.27 -5.19
N ARG A 36 7.64 -9.94 -5.29
CA ARG A 36 7.47 -9.09 -4.12
C ARG A 36 6.08 -9.31 -3.52
N LYS A 37 6.02 -9.28 -2.20
CA LYS A 37 4.75 -9.32 -1.44
C LYS A 37 4.24 -7.92 -1.09
N GLU A 38 5.10 -6.91 -1.22
CA GLU A 38 4.80 -5.53 -0.84
C GLU A 38 5.30 -4.56 -1.91
N ILE A 39 4.58 -3.44 -2.06
CA ILE A 39 4.91 -2.35 -2.97
C ILE A 39 4.67 -0.99 -2.29
N GLU A 40 5.54 -0.03 -2.56
CA GLU A 40 5.39 1.35 -2.11
C GLU A 40 4.77 2.21 -3.21
N LEU A 41 3.54 2.65 -2.99
CA LEU A 41 2.81 3.47 -3.96
C LEU A 41 2.32 4.75 -3.32
N THR A 42 2.23 5.80 -4.13
CA THR A 42 1.50 7.01 -3.72
C THR A 42 0.01 6.70 -3.63
N GLU A 43 -0.74 7.48 -2.83
CA GLU A 43 -2.19 7.31 -2.72
C GLU A 43 -2.88 7.39 -4.10
N HIS A 44 -2.41 8.30 -4.96
CA HIS A 44 -2.93 8.45 -6.32
C HIS A 44 -2.71 7.20 -7.19
N GLN A 45 -1.52 6.59 -7.11
CA GLN A 45 -1.21 5.36 -7.83
C GLN A 45 -1.97 4.16 -7.26
N ALA A 46 -2.04 4.06 -5.93
CA ALA A 46 -2.70 2.98 -5.23
C ALA A 46 -4.22 2.97 -5.45
N ARG A 47 -4.85 4.13 -5.67
CA ARG A 47 -6.31 4.24 -5.79
C ARG A 47 -6.90 3.35 -6.88
N ALA A 48 -6.31 3.35 -8.07
CA ALA A 48 -6.76 2.51 -9.19
C ALA A 48 -6.55 1.02 -8.89
N GLU A 49 -5.41 0.68 -8.30
CA GLU A 49 -4.99 -0.68 -7.99
C GLU A 49 -5.78 -1.29 -6.83
N LEU A 50 -6.17 -0.48 -5.84
CA LEU A 50 -7.06 -0.85 -4.74
C LEU A 50 -8.47 -1.15 -5.26
N LEU A 51 -8.98 -0.31 -6.17
CA LEU A 51 -10.29 -0.53 -6.79
C LEU A 51 -10.30 -1.78 -7.67
N ALA A 52 -9.20 -2.06 -8.38
CA ALA A 52 -9.02 -3.30 -9.12
C ALA A 52 -8.77 -4.51 -8.20
N GLY A 53 -8.43 -4.27 -6.94
CA GLY A 53 -8.06 -5.30 -5.97
C GLY A 53 -6.79 -6.06 -6.35
N HIS A 54 -5.82 -5.34 -6.94
CA HIS A 54 -4.45 -5.79 -7.19
C HIS A 54 -3.57 -5.60 -5.96
N ILE A 55 -3.91 -4.63 -5.11
CA ILE A 55 -3.21 -4.39 -3.85
C ILE A 55 -4.18 -4.27 -2.70
N LEU A 56 -3.67 -4.45 -1.49
CA LEU A 56 -4.39 -4.33 -0.23
C LEU A 56 -3.61 -3.41 0.71
N PRO A 57 -4.29 -2.58 1.52
CA PRO A 57 -3.59 -1.80 2.54
C PRO A 57 -2.92 -2.77 3.52
N LYS A 58 -1.63 -2.57 3.80
CA LYS A 58 -0.94 -3.40 4.79
C LYS A 58 -1.59 -3.13 6.16
N PRO A 59 -2.18 -4.15 6.81
CA PRO A 59 -2.68 -3.97 8.16
C PRO A 59 -1.47 -3.65 9.03
N VAL A 60 -1.36 -2.40 9.48
CA VAL A 60 -0.45 -2.07 10.56
C VAL A 60 -0.90 -2.92 11.74
N ALA A 61 -0.01 -3.77 12.25
CA ALA A 61 -0.28 -4.50 13.47
C ALA A 61 -0.71 -3.46 14.50
N SER A 62 -2.00 -3.46 14.85
CA SER A 62 -2.47 -2.75 16.02
C SER A 62 -1.90 -3.52 17.19
N ASP A 63 -0.68 -3.12 17.59
CA ASP A 63 -0.04 -3.60 18.81
C ASP A 63 -1.01 -3.26 19.96
N ALA A 64 -1.56 -4.31 20.56
CA ALA A 64 -2.56 -4.28 21.62
C ALA A 64 -1.88 -4.41 22.98
#